data_AF-A0A6P1JAJ7-F1
#
_entry.id   AF-A0A6P1JAJ7-F1
#
_cell.length_a   1.000
_cell.length_b   1.000
_cell.length_c   1.000
_cell.angle_alpha   90.00
_cell.angle_beta   90.00
_cell.angle_gamma   90.00
#
_symmetry.space_group_name_H-M   'P 1'
#
loop_
_entity.id
_entity.type
_entity.pdbx_description
1 polymer ?
#
loop_
_entity_poly.entity_id
_entity_poly.type
_entity_poly.pdbx_seq_one_letter_code
_entity_poly.pdbx_strand_id
1 'polypeptide(L)'
;MPPRPARRSPLSVLLLLLALLAGGAAVPAAAAESASTLSVVSFGDSITRGASSCGTRADCPVNSWSTGSASAVRSIATRLQEVNPGSVVTTANYAKSGSRINTVPATVTAAASAGADPDVVTLLVGGNDLCHPDLTAAADGYAMTPAASFAASASSILRQIGSTWPEATVLVGSMPDIASEWAALRGGPAEAGWPANRLCRTTRGATADNVVQTGDAFAAAVTAAAQRTQQFNEALATACAAVGPRCIWDGGAFTAAGVSLDIVSTVDYFHPNVRGQAFLAGILWGPEAVPAWAAPAGTPTATPTPTATATATATPMATATPTPTAAPTATATPTATATPTPTATPTATATPTPTATPTPTATPLPTATPTPTATSAPSATPTATPEPADSPVPTATPAPTAAPSPTATATPAPTATPTPTPTPAPTRTPTPTPARDTTAPTSRITSPTAGSTVVGTTTLVAVADADTASLVFWTGSTRIGTAKQAADGTWKLTVSTKGFPKGEHQVVAKATDAAGNTGTSAPVAVTVQ
;
A
#
# COMPACT_ATOMS: atom_id res chain seq x y z
N MET A 1 -1.05 -116.14 8.79
CA MET A 1 -1.04 -115.16 9.90
C MET A 1 -1.09 -113.77 9.28
N PRO A 2 -2.20 -113.03 9.42
CA PRO A 2 -2.40 -111.71 8.83
C PRO A 2 -1.84 -110.59 9.73
N PRO A 3 -1.46 -109.41 9.20
CA PRO A 3 -1.01 -108.29 10.02
C PRO A 3 -2.18 -107.65 10.78
N ARG A 4 -1.99 -107.45 12.08
CA ARG A 4 -2.89 -106.71 13.00
C ARG A 4 -2.59 -105.19 12.96
N PRO A 5 -3.55 -104.34 13.37
CA PRO A 5 -3.93 -103.14 12.63
C PRO A 5 -3.42 -101.82 13.22
N ALA A 6 -3.29 -100.81 12.37
CA ALA A 6 -3.18 -99.41 12.77
C ALA A 6 -4.54 -98.91 13.31
N ARG A 7 -4.54 -98.33 14.51
CA ARG A 7 -5.70 -97.68 15.12
C ARG A 7 -5.90 -96.27 14.55
N ARG A 8 -7.13 -96.03 14.08
CA ARG A 8 -7.72 -94.76 13.67
C ARG A 8 -8.20 -93.93 14.87
N SER A 9 -7.93 -92.62 14.84
CA SER A 9 -8.85 -91.47 14.72
C SER A 9 -9.64 -91.09 15.99
N PRO A 10 -10.10 -89.82 16.12
CA PRO A 10 -11.35 -89.43 15.46
C PRO A 10 -11.32 -87.97 14.88
N LEU A 11 -11.97 -87.75 13.73
CA LEU A 11 -13.18 -86.88 13.57
C LEU A 11 -12.90 -85.38 13.81
N SER A 12 -13.30 -84.39 13.02
CA SER A 12 -14.28 -84.14 11.95
C SER A 12 -13.83 -82.80 11.31
N VAL A 13 -14.12 -82.38 10.09
CA VAL A 13 -15.36 -82.29 9.32
C VAL A 13 -14.98 -82.21 7.84
N LEU A 14 -15.85 -82.80 7.05
CA LEU A 14 -15.78 -83.14 5.64
C LEU A 14 -16.48 -82.05 4.79
N LEU A 15 -15.95 -81.80 3.59
CA LEU A 15 -16.66 -81.46 2.34
C LEU A 15 -17.26 -80.03 2.17
N LEU A 16 -17.35 -79.42 0.98
CA LEU A 16 -17.31 -79.88 -0.41
C LEU A 16 -17.00 -78.69 -1.35
N LEU A 17 -16.33 -79.02 -2.45
CA LEU A 17 -16.14 -78.35 -3.75
C LEU A 17 -17.11 -77.22 -4.15
N LEU A 18 -16.59 -76.21 -4.88
CA LEU A 18 -16.76 -76.12 -6.35
C LEU A 18 -15.88 -75.03 -6.96
N ALA A 19 -15.13 -75.41 -7.99
CA ALA A 19 -14.45 -74.48 -8.89
C ALA A 19 -15.50 -73.81 -9.80
N LEU A 20 -15.53 -72.47 -9.79
CA LEU A 20 -16.00 -71.68 -10.92
C LEU A 20 -14.83 -70.84 -11.46
N LEU A 21 -14.54 -71.06 -12.73
CA LEU A 21 -13.65 -70.25 -13.56
C LEU A 21 -14.27 -68.88 -13.85
N ALA A 22 -13.36 -67.92 -14.06
CA ALA A 22 -13.47 -66.75 -14.92
C ALA A 22 -14.54 -65.69 -14.57
N GLY A 23 -14.04 -64.52 -14.17
CA GLY A 23 -14.86 -63.31 -14.01
C GLY A 23 -14.22 -62.19 -13.18
N GLY A 24 -12.93 -62.24 -12.87
CA GLY A 24 -12.23 -61.07 -12.35
C GLY A 24 -12.00 -60.11 -13.49
N ALA A 25 -12.96 -59.23 -13.79
CA ALA A 25 -12.71 -58.05 -14.58
C ALA A 25 -11.49 -57.35 -13.94
N ALA A 26 -10.38 -57.31 -14.67
CA ALA A 26 -9.29 -56.42 -14.33
C ALA A 26 -9.90 -55.03 -14.31
N VAL A 27 -10.15 -54.50 -13.11
CA VAL A 27 -10.47 -53.09 -12.94
C VAL A 27 -9.28 -52.38 -13.59
N PRO A 28 -9.47 -51.64 -14.70
CA PRO A 28 -8.37 -50.89 -15.25
C PRO A 28 -7.88 -50.00 -14.12
N ALA A 29 -6.62 -50.16 -13.73
CA ALA A 29 -5.97 -49.19 -12.86
C ALA A 29 -6.22 -47.84 -13.55
N ALA A 30 -7.08 -47.01 -12.96
CA ALA A 30 -7.34 -45.68 -13.45
C ALA A 30 -5.97 -45.05 -13.66
N ALA A 31 -5.66 -44.67 -14.90
CA ALA A 31 -4.44 -43.94 -15.19
C ALA A 31 -4.39 -42.81 -14.17
N ALA A 32 -3.35 -42.75 -13.34
CA ALA A 32 -3.15 -41.65 -12.42
C ALA A 32 -3.17 -40.39 -13.29
N GLU A 33 -4.23 -39.59 -13.17
CA GLU A 33 -4.32 -38.29 -13.81
C GLU A 33 -3.03 -37.55 -13.43
N SER A 34 -2.21 -37.22 -14.42
CA SER A 34 -1.02 -36.41 -14.19
C SER A 34 -1.47 -35.13 -13.49
N ALA A 35 -1.00 -34.89 -12.27
CA ALA A 35 -1.34 -33.70 -11.50
C ALA A 35 -1.14 -32.47 -12.40
N SER A 36 -2.17 -31.63 -12.53
CA SER A 36 -2.07 -30.41 -13.33
C SER A 36 -0.96 -29.54 -12.76
N THR A 37 -0.17 -28.90 -13.61
CA THR A 37 0.89 -27.99 -13.16
C THR A 37 0.34 -26.57 -13.14
N LEU A 38 0.52 -25.87 -12.04
CA LEU A 38 0.30 -24.43 -11.93
C LEU A 38 1.65 -23.71 -11.83
N SER A 39 1.73 -22.46 -12.25
CA SER A 39 2.97 -21.69 -12.29
C SER A 39 2.79 -20.27 -11.72
N VAL A 40 3.67 -19.90 -10.79
CA VAL A 40 3.78 -18.54 -10.24
C VAL A 40 5.06 -17.88 -10.70
N VAL A 41 4.95 -16.82 -11.50
CA VAL A 41 6.07 -15.98 -11.93
C VAL A 41 6.03 -14.66 -11.16
N SER A 42 7.19 -14.21 -10.67
CA SER A 42 7.28 -12.96 -9.91
C SER A 42 8.26 -11.97 -10.52
N PHE A 43 7.79 -10.72 -10.63
CA PHE A 43 8.59 -9.56 -11.01
C PHE A 43 8.62 -8.56 -9.85
N GLY A 44 9.76 -7.93 -9.65
CA GLY A 44 9.91 -6.96 -8.59
C GLY A 44 11.35 -6.61 -8.29
N ASP A 45 11.57 -6.18 -7.06
CA ASP A 45 12.87 -5.75 -6.57
C ASP A 45 13.42 -6.65 -5.44
N SER A 46 14.26 -6.08 -4.57
CA SER A 46 14.89 -6.77 -3.46
C SER A 46 13.90 -7.33 -2.44
N ILE A 47 12.73 -6.70 -2.28
CA ILE A 47 11.67 -7.22 -1.40
C ILE A 47 11.20 -8.58 -1.91
N THR A 48 10.92 -8.68 -3.20
CA THR A 48 10.50 -9.92 -3.87
C THR A 48 11.58 -10.99 -3.91
N ARG A 49 12.85 -10.60 -3.82
CA ARG A 49 14.01 -11.49 -3.66
C ARG A 49 14.24 -11.96 -2.23
N GLY A 50 13.44 -11.50 -1.27
CA GLY A 50 13.61 -11.84 0.14
C GLY A 50 14.88 -11.24 0.75
N ALA A 51 15.40 -10.14 0.20
CA ALA A 51 16.64 -9.54 0.66
C ALA A 51 16.64 -9.34 2.19
N SER A 52 17.76 -9.66 2.83
CA SER A 52 17.94 -9.51 4.28
C SER A 52 17.07 -10.38 5.18
N SER A 53 16.26 -11.30 4.64
CA SER A 53 15.42 -12.19 5.45
C SER A 53 16.13 -13.45 5.97
N CYS A 54 17.29 -13.81 5.41
CA CYS A 54 18.12 -14.95 5.85
C CYS A 54 19.18 -14.56 6.92
N GLY A 55 19.06 -13.38 7.55
CA GLY A 55 20.04 -12.91 8.54
C GLY A 55 21.37 -12.39 7.96
N THR A 56 21.45 -12.22 6.65
CA THR A 56 22.58 -11.59 5.93
C THR A 56 22.04 -10.58 4.93
N ARG A 57 22.83 -9.61 4.44
CA ARG A 57 22.37 -8.61 3.46
C ARG A 57 22.07 -9.16 2.05
N ALA A 58 22.24 -10.46 1.84
CA ALA A 58 22.02 -11.08 0.53
C ALA A 58 20.54 -11.30 0.24
N ASP A 59 20.23 -11.52 -1.03
CA ASP A 59 18.95 -12.09 -1.45
C ASP A 59 18.73 -13.45 -0.77
N CYS A 60 17.49 -13.73 -0.42
CA CYS A 60 17.08 -14.99 0.19
C CYS A 60 15.76 -15.45 -0.44
N PRO A 61 15.81 -15.96 -1.71
CA PRO A 61 14.59 -16.30 -2.46
C PRO A 61 13.72 -17.36 -1.79
N VAL A 62 14.30 -18.21 -0.94
CA VAL A 62 13.58 -19.20 -0.12
C VAL A 62 12.49 -18.55 0.75
N ASN A 63 12.71 -17.30 1.18
CA ASN A 63 11.77 -16.52 2.00
C ASN A 63 10.98 -15.49 1.16
N SER A 64 11.01 -15.55 -0.16
CA SER A 64 10.22 -14.65 -1.01
C SER A 64 8.73 -14.78 -0.68
N TRP A 65 8.07 -13.65 -0.42
CA TRP A 65 6.62 -13.58 -0.20
C TRP A 65 5.79 -14.16 -1.35
N SER A 66 6.32 -14.15 -2.58
CA SER A 66 5.61 -14.65 -3.76
C SER A 66 5.94 -16.09 -4.10
N THR A 67 7.24 -16.42 -4.17
CA THR A 67 7.75 -17.67 -4.76
C THR A 67 8.55 -18.54 -3.78
N GLY A 68 8.71 -18.09 -2.55
CA GLY A 68 9.54 -18.77 -1.55
C GLY A 68 8.94 -20.10 -1.08
N SER A 69 9.81 -21.03 -0.70
CA SER A 69 9.44 -22.35 -0.18
C SER A 69 9.47 -22.46 1.34
N ALA A 70 9.89 -21.40 2.05
CA ALA A 70 9.87 -21.39 3.51
C ALA A 70 8.43 -21.43 4.05
N SER A 71 8.11 -22.48 4.82
CA SER A 71 6.79 -22.65 5.44
C SER A 71 6.41 -21.50 6.37
N ALA A 72 7.38 -20.83 6.99
CA ALA A 72 7.14 -19.67 7.85
C ALA A 72 6.61 -18.45 7.08
N VAL A 73 6.86 -18.38 5.77
CA VAL A 73 6.37 -17.28 4.90
C VAL A 73 4.97 -17.59 4.39
N ARG A 74 4.67 -18.86 4.07
CA ARG A 74 3.45 -19.26 3.32
C ARG A 74 3.22 -18.31 2.15
N SER A 75 4.14 -18.37 1.19
CA SER A 75 4.16 -17.49 0.01
C SER A 75 2.90 -17.63 -0.84
N ILE A 76 2.69 -16.75 -1.82
CA ILE A 76 1.60 -16.89 -2.80
C ILE A 76 1.62 -18.28 -3.45
N ALA A 77 2.79 -18.78 -3.84
CA ALA A 77 2.94 -20.12 -4.40
C ALA A 77 2.56 -21.23 -3.40
N THR A 78 2.98 -21.12 -2.13
CA THR A 78 2.59 -22.09 -1.08
C THR A 78 1.07 -22.08 -0.88
N ARG A 79 0.45 -20.90 -0.79
CA ARG A 79 -1.00 -20.77 -0.61
C ARG A 79 -1.77 -21.32 -1.81
N LEU A 80 -1.28 -21.08 -3.03
CA LEU A 80 -1.86 -21.65 -4.24
C LEU A 80 -1.79 -23.18 -4.24
N GLN A 81 -0.68 -23.76 -3.75
CA GLN A 81 -0.51 -25.20 -3.62
C GLN A 81 -1.45 -25.79 -2.57
N GLU A 82 -1.65 -25.10 -1.44
CA GLU A 82 -2.54 -25.53 -0.37
C GLU A 82 -4.01 -25.60 -0.82
N VAL A 83 -4.46 -24.67 -1.67
CA VAL A 83 -5.83 -24.66 -2.19
C VAL A 83 -6.02 -25.52 -3.45
N ASN A 84 -4.93 -25.97 -4.08
CA ASN A 84 -4.93 -26.89 -5.22
C ASN A 84 -4.10 -28.16 -4.93
N PRO A 85 -4.52 -29.03 -3.99
CA PRO A 85 -3.75 -30.22 -3.60
C PRO A 85 -3.62 -31.28 -4.71
N GLY A 86 -4.45 -31.21 -5.76
CA GLY A 86 -4.36 -32.08 -6.95
C GLY A 86 -3.39 -31.57 -8.03
N SER A 87 -2.76 -30.42 -7.80
CA SER A 87 -1.84 -29.78 -8.74
C SER A 87 -0.42 -29.71 -8.17
N VAL A 88 0.57 -29.49 -9.02
CA VAL A 88 1.93 -29.12 -8.62
C VAL A 88 2.17 -27.66 -8.94
N VAL A 89 2.47 -26.83 -7.95
CA VAL A 89 2.81 -25.42 -8.15
C VAL A 89 4.31 -25.27 -8.36
N THR A 90 4.67 -24.77 -9.54
CA THR A 90 6.03 -24.37 -9.91
C THR A 90 6.20 -22.86 -9.75
N THR A 91 7.45 -22.42 -9.60
CA THR A 91 7.74 -21.00 -9.38
C THR A 91 8.94 -20.53 -10.20
N ALA A 92 8.91 -19.27 -10.63
CA ALA A 92 10.07 -18.60 -11.19
C ALA A 92 10.13 -17.14 -10.73
N ASN A 93 11.23 -16.77 -10.07
CA ASN A 93 11.43 -15.43 -9.53
C ASN A 93 12.39 -14.63 -10.41
N TYR A 94 11.85 -13.72 -11.22
CA TYR A 94 12.57 -12.82 -12.13
C TYR A 94 12.80 -11.43 -11.53
N ALA A 95 12.47 -11.22 -10.25
CA ALA A 95 12.79 -9.98 -9.56
C ALA A 95 14.31 -9.74 -9.51
N LYS A 96 14.71 -8.47 -9.40
CA LYS A 96 16.12 -8.10 -9.30
C LYS A 96 16.32 -7.01 -8.25
N SER A 97 17.20 -7.25 -7.30
CA SER A 97 17.54 -6.27 -6.27
C SER A 97 18.04 -4.96 -6.91
N GLY A 98 17.48 -3.83 -6.49
CA GLY A 98 17.73 -2.52 -7.07
C GLY A 98 16.91 -2.18 -8.33
N SER A 99 16.04 -3.07 -8.82
CA SER A 99 15.19 -2.78 -9.97
C SER A 99 14.26 -1.59 -9.72
N ARG A 100 14.25 -0.69 -10.70
CA ARG A 100 13.22 0.32 -10.90
C ARG A 100 12.21 -0.17 -11.92
N ILE A 101 11.02 0.44 -11.94
CA ILE A 101 9.92 0.03 -12.81
C ILE A 101 10.34 -0.03 -14.29
N ASN A 102 11.15 0.93 -14.76
CA ASN A 102 11.59 1.00 -16.16
C ASN A 102 12.48 -0.18 -16.61
N THR A 103 13.02 -0.96 -15.67
CA THR A 103 13.86 -2.14 -15.98
C THR A 103 13.05 -3.43 -16.10
N VAL A 104 11.83 -3.46 -15.57
CA VAL A 104 10.98 -4.66 -15.52
C VAL A 104 10.57 -5.18 -16.90
N PRO A 105 10.28 -4.36 -17.95
CA PRO A 105 9.93 -4.88 -19.27
C PRO A 105 10.94 -5.90 -19.83
N ALA A 106 12.24 -5.66 -19.62
CA ALA A 106 13.30 -6.57 -20.05
C ALA A 106 13.26 -7.91 -19.29
N THR A 107 12.87 -7.89 -18.01
CA THR A 107 12.70 -9.12 -17.22
C THR A 107 11.48 -9.92 -17.68
N VAL A 108 10.39 -9.26 -18.08
CA VAL A 108 9.22 -9.92 -18.67
C VAL A 108 9.61 -10.59 -20.00
N THR A 109 10.33 -9.89 -20.87
CA THR A 109 10.85 -10.47 -22.12
C THR A 109 11.77 -11.66 -21.85
N ALA A 110 12.66 -11.58 -20.86
CA ALA A 110 13.54 -12.67 -20.49
C ALA A 110 12.77 -13.90 -19.99
N ALA A 111 11.75 -13.70 -19.16
CA ALA A 111 10.89 -14.78 -18.68
C ALA A 111 10.15 -15.47 -19.83
N ALA A 112 9.54 -14.70 -20.73
CA ALA A 112 8.87 -15.22 -21.91
C ALA A 112 9.85 -15.99 -22.83
N SER A 113 11.05 -15.45 -23.04
CA SER A 113 12.09 -16.10 -23.86
C SER A 113 12.61 -17.39 -23.24
N ALA A 114 12.55 -17.51 -21.91
CA ALA A 114 12.89 -18.73 -21.18
C ALA A 114 11.74 -19.76 -21.17
N GLY A 115 10.62 -19.47 -21.84
CA GLY A 115 9.47 -20.36 -21.92
C GLY A 115 8.57 -20.34 -20.69
N ALA A 116 8.60 -19.26 -19.90
CA ALA A 116 7.67 -19.12 -18.79
C ALA A 116 6.22 -19.01 -19.30
N ASP A 117 5.33 -19.80 -18.70
CA ASP A 117 3.88 -19.80 -18.94
C ASP A 117 3.15 -19.82 -17.58
N PRO A 118 2.98 -18.66 -16.93
CA PRO A 118 2.40 -18.56 -15.59
C PRO A 118 0.87 -18.56 -15.60
N ASP A 119 0.28 -19.25 -14.63
CA ASP A 119 -1.12 -19.05 -14.23
C ASP A 119 -1.27 -17.80 -13.36
N VAL A 120 -0.22 -17.46 -12.60
CA VAL A 120 -0.19 -16.31 -11.70
C VAL A 120 1.09 -15.52 -11.91
N VAL A 121 0.94 -14.23 -12.20
CA VAL A 121 2.02 -13.25 -12.22
C VAL A 121 1.88 -12.34 -11.01
N THR A 122 2.97 -12.12 -10.28
CA THR A 122 3.01 -11.13 -9.19
C THR A 122 3.93 -9.98 -9.55
N LEU A 123 3.52 -8.75 -9.25
CA LEU A 123 4.29 -7.54 -9.47
C LEU A 123 4.33 -6.69 -8.19
N LEU A 124 5.52 -6.51 -7.64
CA LEU A 124 5.81 -5.53 -6.58
C LEU A 124 7.12 -4.82 -6.90
N VAL A 125 7.03 -3.58 -7.36
CA VAL A 125 8.18 -2.76 -7.75
C VAL A 125 7.87 -1.30 -7.49
N GLY A 126 8.92 -0.51 -7.33
CA GLY A 126 8.84 0.94 -7.27
C GLY A 126 9.48 1.53 -6.02
N GLY A 127 9.81 0.72 -5.01
CA GLY A 127 10.55 1.20 -3.84
C GLY A 127 11.82 1.95 -4.26
N ASN A 128 12.56 1.41 -5.23
CA ASN A 128 13.76 2.06 -5.79
C ASN A 128 13.47 3.30 -6.67
N ASP A 129 12.23 3.46 -7.15
CA ASP A 129 11.78 4.66 -7.86
C ASP A 129 11.47 5.81 -6.90
N LEU A 130 11.02 5.48 -5.68
CA LEU A 130 10.94 6.43 -4.56
C LEU A 130 12.32 6.70 -3.96
N CYS A 131 13.16 5.67 -3.82
CA CYS A 131 14.45 5.74 -3.12
C CYS A 131 15.61 6.20 -3.99
N HIS A 132 15.53 7.43 -4.50
CA HIS A 132 16.63 7.98 -5.27
C HIS A 132 17.87 8.27 -4.39
N PRO A 133 19.09 7.95 -4.87
CA PRO A 133 20.32 8.21 -4.11
C PRO A 133 20.66 9.71 -3.98
N ASP A 134 20.15 10.55 -4.88
CA ASP A 134 20.33 12.01 -4.82
C ASP A 134 19.04 12.69 -4.36
N LEU A 135 19.17 13.66 -3.45
CA LEU A 135 18.09 14.54 -3.00
C LEU A 135 18.20 15.90 -3.69
N THR A 136 18.17 15.93 -5.01
CA THR A 136 18.11 17.20 -5.75
C THR A 136 16.66 17.64 -5.90
N ALA A 137 16.41 18.94 -5.67
CA ALA A 137 15.12 19.53 -6.00
C ALA A 137 14.86 19.35 -7.50
N ALA A 138 13.67 18.88 -7.84
CA ALA A 138 13.22 18.65 -9.20
C ALA A 138 11.98 19.49 -9.47
N ALA A 139 11.64 19.68 -10.75
CA ALA A 139 10.45 20.45 -11.14
C ALA A 139 9.14 19.87 -10.60
N ASP A 140 9.13 18.58 -10.22
CA ASP A 140 7.99 17.87 -9.64
C ASP A 140 8.22 17.46 -8.15
N GLY A 141 9.14 18.15 -7.46
CA GLY A 141 9.44 17.96 -6.03
C GLY A 141 10.90 17.63 -5.78
N TYR A 142 11.20 16.35 -5.58
CA TYR A 142 12.57 15.83 -5.38
C TYR A 142 12.86 14.75 -6.42
N ALA A 143 14.13 14.40 -6.57
CA ALA A 143 14.65 13.50 -7.60
C ALA A 143 14.20 12.02 -7.54
N MET A 144 12.92 11.73 -7.27
CA MET A 144 12.32 10.41 -7.48
C MET A 144 12.04 10.20 -8.97
N THR A 145 11.74 8.97 -9.40
CA THR A 145 11.28 8.73 -10.79
C THR A 145 10.07 9.61 -11.09
N PRO A 146 10.09 10.45 -12.16
CA PRO A 146 8.98 11.34 -12.46
C PRO A 146 7.67 10.59 -12.61
N ALA A 147 6.57 11.15 -12.09
CA ALA A 147 5.26 10.49 -12.07
C ALA A 147 4.81 10.05 -13.48
N ALA A 148 5.02 10.91 -14.49
CA ALA A 148 4.69 10.58 -15.88
C ALA A 148 5.53 9.41 -16.43
N SER A 149 6.82 9.37 -16.12
CA SER A 149 7.71 8.28 -16.56
C SER A 149 7.36 6.95 -15.88
N PHE A 150 7.01 7.00 -14.59
CA PHE A 150 6.53 5.83 -13.86
C PHE A 150 5.20 5.34 -14.45
N ALA A 151 4.25 6.24 -14.70
CA ALA A 151 2.97 5.90 -15.31
C ALA A 151 3.10 5.26 -16.69
N ALA A 152 3.98 5.81 -17.54
CA ALA A 152 4.30 5.22 -18.84
C ALA A 152 4.90 3.81 -18.71
N SER A 153 5.79 3.61 -17.74
CA SER A 153 6.41 2.31 -17.46
C SER A 153 5.40 1.28 -16.93
N ALA A 154 4.59 1.65 -15.93
CA ALA A 154 3.54 0.80 -15.37
C ALA A 154 2.56 0.34 -16.45
N SER A 155 2.10 1.29 -17.26
CA SER A 155 1.27 1.05 -18.44
C SER A 155 1.91 0.09 -19.44
N SER A 156 3.21 0.27 -19.72
CA SER A 156 3.94 -0.58 -20.66
C SER A 156 4.08 -2.02 -20.13
N ILE A 157 4.46 -2.19 -18.87
CA ILE A 157 4.71 -3.50 -18.25
C ILE A 157 3.42 -4.30 -18.16
N LEU A 158 2.35 -3.71 -17.63
CA LEU A 158 1.10 -4.44 -17.42
C LEU A 158 0.42 -4.79 -18.74
N ARG A 159 0.50 -3.91 -19.77
CA ARG A 159 0.10 -4.30 -21.13
C ARG A 159 0.95 -5.44 -21.68
N GLN A 160 2.27 -5.39 -21.50
CA GLN A 160 3.18 -6.45 -21.97
C GLN A 160 2.87 -7.79 -21.29
N ILE A 161 2.67 -7.81 -19.97
CA ILE A 161 2.29 -9.01 -19.21
C ILE A 161 0.96 -9.54 -19.74
N GLY A 162 -0.08 -8.69 -19.83
CA GLY A 162 -1.40 -9.10 -20.32
C GLY A 162 -1.42 -9.55 -21.78
N SER A 163 -0.53 -9.06 -22.64
CA SER A 163 -0.40 -9.55 -24.01
C SER A 163 0.43 -10.83 -24.13
N THR A 164 1.40 -11.03 -23.24
CA THR A 164 2.30 -12.20 -23.27
C THR A 164 1.60 -13.42 -22.66
N TRP A 165 0.88 -13.23 -21.55
CA TRP A 165 0.17 -14.29 -20.83
C TRP A 165 -1.29 -13.86 -20.58
N PRO A 166 -2.15 -13.89 -21.61
CA PRO A 166 -3.51 -13.37 -21.54
C PRO A 166 -4.41 -14.10 -20.54
N GLU A 167 -4.10 -15.36 -20.23
CA GLU A 167 -4.84 -16.19 -19.29
C GLU A 167 -4.34 -16.08 -17.84
N ALA A 168 -3.17 -15.48 -17.61
CA ALA A 168 -2.59 -15.35 -16.29
C ALA A 168 -3.38 -14.37 -15.42
N THR A 169 -3.55 -14.71 -14.13
CA THR A 169 -3.96 -13.74 -13.11
C THR A 169 -2.75 -12.88 -12.74
N VAL A 170 -2.89 -11.56 -12.79
CA VAL A 170 -1.82 -10.61 -12.46
C VAL A 170 -2.14 -9.94 -11.12
N LEU A 171 -1.36 -10.25 -10.08
CA LEU A 171 -1.48 -9.61 -8.78
C LEU A 171 -0.51 -8.44 -8.68
N VAL A 172 -1.04 -7.23 -8.54
CA VAL A 172 -0.25 -5.99 -8.48
C VAL A 172 -0.30 -5.43 -7.07
N GLY A 173 0.85 -5.43 -6.41
CA GLY A 173 1.05 -4.81 -5.11
C GLY A 173 1.25 -3.31 -5.22
N SER A 174 0.67 -2.57 -4.28
CA SER A 174 0.95 -1.15 -4.09
C SER A 174 2.35 -0.90 -3.52
N MET A 175 2.78 0.34 -3.63
CA MET A 175 4.08 0.81 -3.16
C MET A 175 4.20 0.64 -1.63
N PRO A 176 5.32 0.14 -1.09
CA PRO A 176 5.56 0.21 0.34
C PRO A 176 5.68 1.68 0.79
N ASP A 177 5.08 2.03 1.93
CA ASP A 177 5.23 3.36 2.51
C ASP A 177 6.53 3.49 3.30
N ILE A 178 7.61 3.77 2.57
CA ILE A 178 8.96 3.89 3.10
C ILE A 178 9.11 5.14 4.00
N ALA A 179 8.29 6.17 3.80
CA ALA A 179 8.30 7.34 4.66
C ALA A 179 7.72 7.02 6.04
N SER A 180 6.60 6.28 6.07
CA SER A 180 6.02 5.76 7.31
C SER A 180 6.93 4.74 7.99
N GLU A 181 7.63 3.89 7.22
CA GLU A 181 8.65 3.01 7.79
C GLU A 181 9.75 3.80 8.49
N TRP A 182 10.37 4.78 7.83
CA TRP A 182 11.36 5.63 8.48
C TRP A 182 10.79 6.29 9.74
N ALA A 183 9.57 6.83 9.68
CA ALA A 183 8.91 7.46 10.82
C ALA A 183 8.67 6.49 12.00
N ALA A 184 8.43 5.21 11.73
CA ALA A 184 8.23 4.18 12.74
C ALA A 184 9.53 3.65 13.34
N LEU A 185 10.61 3.61 12.55
CA LEU A 185 11.88 3.01 12.96
C LEU A 185 12.90 4.02 13.50
N ARG A 186 12.73 5.31 13.17
CA ARG A 186 13.58 6.41 13.67
C ARG A 186 13.53 6.51 15.19
N GLY A 187 14.65 6.85 15.80
CA GLY A 187 14.87 6.78 17.26
C GLY A 187 15.30 5.40 17.79
N GLY A 188 15.32 4.37 16.93
CA GLY A 188 15.89 3.05 17.22
C GLY A 188 17.20 2.77 16.45
N PRO A 189 17.62 1.50 16.32
CA PRO A 189 18.82 1.11 15.57
C PRO A 189 18.84 1.54 14.09
N ALA A 190 17.66 1.75 13.49
CA ALA A 190 17.52 2.26 12.13
C ALA A 190 18.06 3.68 11.97
N GLU A 191 18.04 4.50 13.02
CA GLU A 191 18.52 5.90 13.01
C GLU A 191 19.99 5.99 12.60
N ALA A 192 20.81 5.03 13.02
CA ALA A 192 22.21 4.94 12.62
C ALA A 192 22.39 4.17 11.30
N GLY A 193 21.60 3.11 11.09
CA GLY A 193 21.72 2.22 9.94
C GLY A 193 21.36 2.88 8.59
N TRP A 194 20.26 3.63 8.52
CA TRP A 194 19.78 4.18 7.26
C TRP A 194 20.71 5.26 6.69
N PRO A 195 21.22 6.21 7.51
CA PRO A 195 22.26 7.10 7.05
C PRO A 195 23.52 6.33 6.60
N ALA A 196 24.07 5.43 7.41
CA ALA A 196 25.29 4.73 7.06
C ALA A 196 25.22 4.00 5.70
N ASN A 197 24.03 3.50 5.33
CA ASN A 197 23.80 2.78 4.08
C ASN A 197 23.13 3.64 2.99
N ARG A 198 22.99 4.96 3.19
CA ARG A 198 22.37 5.93 2.24
C ARG A 198 20.98 5.51 1.74
N LEU A 199 20.19 4.85 2.59
CA LEU A 199 18.88 4.32 2.20
C LEU A 199 17.87 5.46 1.98
N CYS A 200 17.15 5.43 0.87
CA CYS A 200 15.93 6.21 0.61
C CYS A 200 15.96 7.67 1.14
N ARG A 201 16.89 8.48 0.64
CA ARG A 201 17.11 9.85 1.15
C ARG A 201 15.88 10.75 0.99
N THR A 202 15.18 10.61 -0.12
CA THR A 202 13.93 11.30 -0.47
C THR A 202 12.83 11.12 0.56
N THR A 203 12.61 9.90 1.05
CA THR A 203 11.58 9.59 2.06
C THR A 203 12.01 9.97 3.47
N ARG A 204 13.32 10.11 3.70
CA ARG A 204 13.90 10.60 4.97
C ARG A 204 14.09 12.13 5.02
N GLY A 205 13.86 12.85 3.93
CA GLY A 205 14.20 14.26 3.81
C GLY A 205 15.70 14.55 4.02
N ALA A 206 16.57 13.63 3.62
CA ALA A 206 18.02 13.74 3.84
C ALA A 206 18.75 14.34 2.62
N THR A 207 19.68 15.28 2.85
CA THR A 207 20.46 15.94 1.79
C THR A 207 21.39 14.97 1.03
N ALA A 208 22.07 15.46 -0.01
CA ALA A 208 23.10 14.69 -0.74
C ALA A 208 24.27 14.22 0.16
N ASP A 209 24.58 14.98 1.21
CA ASP A 209 25.55 14.61 2.25
C ASP A 209 24.92 13.75 3.36
N ASN A 210 23.66 13.32 3.15
CA ASN A 210 22.93 12.38 3.99
C ASN A 210 22.56 12.94 5.38
N VAL A 211 22.48 14.26 5.49
CA VAL A 211 22.02 14.95 6.68
C VAL A 211 20.50 15.06 6.62
N VAL A 212 19.80 14.52 7.61
CA VAL A 212 18.34 14.63 7.72
C VAL A 212 17.98 16.10 8.00
N GLN A 213 17.13 16.67 7.15
CA GLN A 213 16.66 18.05 7.33
C GLN A 213 15.71 18.16 8.53
N THR A 214 15.43 19.38 8.95
CA THR A 214 14.51 19.68 10.07
C THR A 214 13.48 20.74 9.68
N GLY A 215 12.38 20.83 10.42
CA GLY A 215 11.34 21.85 10.20
C GLY A 215 10.66 21.72 8.84
N ASP A 216 10.35 22.86 8.21
CA ASP A 216 9.59 22.94 6.96
C ASP A 216 10.25 22.17 5.80
N ALA A 217 11.58 22.16 5.74
CA ALA A 217 12.31 21.44 4.70
C ALA A 217 12.18 19.91 4.82
N PHE A 218 12.13 19.38 6.04
CA PHE A 218 11.83 17.97 6.28
C PHE A 218 10.37 17.65 5.92
N ALA A 219 9.44 18.49 6.38
CA ALA A 219 8.02 18.33 6.11
C ALA A 219 7.72 18.35 4.60
N ALA A 220 8.35 19.25 3.85
CA ALA A 220 8.22 19.33 2.39
C ALA A 220 8.73 18.06 1.70
N ALA A 221 9.88 17.52 2.12
CA ALA A 221 10.43 16.30 1.55
C ALA A 221 9.55 15.06 1.79
N VAL A 222 9.09 14.87 3.03
CA VAL A 222 8.20 13.75 3.38
C VAL A 222 6.85 13.88 2.67
N THR A 223 6.29 15.11 2.58
CA THR A 223 5.04 15.36 1.84
C THR A 223 5.19 15.06 0.36
N ALA A 224 6.29 15.48 -0.26
CA ALA A 224 6.57 15.19 -1.67
C ALA A 224 6.75 13.69 -1.92
N ALA A 225 7.41 12.97 -1.00
CA ALA A 225 7.53 11.52 -1.09
C ALA A 225 6.16 10.82 -0.99
N ALA A 226 5.31 11.23 -0.04
CA ALA A 226 3.95 10.70 0.09
C ALA A 226 3.09 10.97 -1.17
N GLN A 227 3.17 12.20 -1.71
CA GLN A 227 2.50 12.54 -2.97
C GLN A 227 3.00 11.68 -4.13
N ARG A 228 4.30 11.40 -4.21
CA ARG A 228 4.86 10.54 -5.26
C ARG A 228 4.41 9.09 -5.09
N THR A 229 4.36 8.57 -3.87
CA THR A 229 3.79 7.23 -3.57
C THR A 229 2.35 7.14 -4.06
N GLN A 230 1.53 8.15 -3.80
CA GLN A 230 0.15 8.21 -4.31
C GLN A 230 0.11 8.17 -5.84
N GLN A 231 0.91 9.01 -6.51
CA GLN A 231 0.98 9.05 -7.98
C GLN A 231 1.40 7.70 -8.59
N PHE A 232 2.35 7.01 -7.97
CA PHE A 232 2.78 5.68 -8.40
C PHE A 232 1.69 4.62 -8.21
N ASN A 233 0.98 4.65 -7.09
CA ASN A 233 -0.15 3.76 -6.84
C ASN A 233 -1.29 4.00 -7.83
N GLU A 234 -1.64 5.26 -8.11
CA GLU A 234 -2.66 5.62 -9.11
C GLU A 234 -2.28 5.12 -10.51
N ALA A 235 -0.99 5.23 -10.86
CA ALA A 235 -0.46 4.70 -12.11
C ALA A 235 -0.56 3.16 -12.20
N LEU A 236 -0.19 2.44 -11.15
CA LEU A 236 -0.30 0.97 -11.09
C LEU A 236 -1.76 0.52 -11.15
N ALA A 237 -2.64 1.14 -10.37
CA ALA A 237 -4.07 0.83 -10.35
C ALA A 237 -4.71 1.06 -11.73
N THR A 238 -4.41 2.20 -12.36
CA THR A 238 -4.92 2.55 -13.70
C THR A 238 -4.42 1.57 -14.76
N ALA A 239 -3.13 1.27 -14.75
CA ALA A 239 -2.53 0.32 -15.69
C ALA A 239 -3.07 -1.10 -15.50
N CYS A 240 -3.34 -1.50 -14.26
CA CYS A 240 -3.94 -2.80 -13.94
C CYS A 240 -5.40 -2.89 -14.42
N ALA A 241 -6.19 -1.85 -14.16
CA ALA A 241 -7.56 -1.76 -14.67
C ALA A 241 -7.63 -1.84 -16.21
N ALA A 242 -6.64 -1.30 -16.92
CA ALA A 242 -6.56 -1.38 -18.38
C ALA A 242 -6.25 -2.79 -18.92
N VAL A 243 -5.67 -3.68 -18.12
CA VAL A 243 -5.49 -5.11 -18.47
C VAL A 243 -6.82 -5.85 -18.35
N GLY A 244 -7.71 -5.42 -17.46
CA GLY A 244 -9.03 -6.00 -17.26
C GLY A 244 -9.12 -6.89 -16.02
N PRO A 245 -10.16 -7.76 -15.94
CA PRO A 245 -10.55 -8.42 -14.69
C PRO A 245 -9.54 -9.43 -14.15
N ARG A 246 -8.57 -9.87 -14.98
CA ARG A 246 -7.48 -10.76 -14.56
C ARG A 246 -6.36 -10.03 -13.84
N CYS A 247 -6.30 -8.70 -13.92
CA CYS A 247 -5.37 -7.91 -13.14
C CYS A 247 -6.04 -7.44 -11.85
N ILE A 248 -5.45 -7.85 -10.72
CA ILE A 248 -5.96 -7.63 -9.37
C ILE A 248 -5.02 -6.66 -8.67
N TRP A 249 -5.53 -5.45 -8.46
CA TRP A 249 -4.88 -4.42 -7.66
C TRP A 249 -5.17 -4.66 -6.18
N ASP A 250 -4.15 -4.53 -5.33
CA ASP A 250 -4.27 -4.72 -3.88
C ASP A 250 -5.09 -3.61 -3.17
N GLY A 251 -5.57 -2.61 -3.88
CA GLY A 251 -6.36 -1.51 -3.31
C GLY A 251 -5.55 -0.49 -2.51
N GLY A 252 -4.21 -0.49 -2.61
CA GLY A 252 -3.35 0.30 -1.73
C GLY A 252 -3.02 -0.39 -0.41
N ALA A 253 -3.31 -1.69 -0.28
CA ALA A 253 -3.17 -2.40 0.98
C ALA A 253 -1.72 -2.50 1.46
N PHE A 254 -0.73 -2.69 0.58
CA PHE A 254 0.68 -2.61 1.00
C PHE A 254 1.08 -1.22 1.48
N THR A 255 0.65 -0.15 0.81
CA THR A 255 0.93 1.22 1.26
C THR A 255 0.30 1.52 2.62
N ALA A 256 -0.94 1.06 2.83
CA ALA A 256 -1.66 1.24 4.08
C ALA A 256 -1.16 0.34 5.22
N ALA A 257 -0.37 -0.69 4.90
CA ALA A 257 0.13 -1.62 5.88
C ALA A 257 1.17 -0.93 6.76
N GLY A 258 0.85 -0.78 8.04
CA GLY A 258 1.79 -0.22 9.01
C GLY A 258 3.06 -1.05 9.10
N VAL A 259 4.21 -0.38 9.14
CA VAL A 259 5.52 -1.02 9.30
C VAL A 259 5.98 -0.91 10.75
N SER A 260 6.45 -2.02 11.29
CA SER A 260 6.94 -2.14 12.66
C SER A 260 8.24 -2.93 12.72
N LEU A 261 9.01 -2.76 13.80
CA LEU A 261 10.31 -3.42 13.98
C LEU A 261 10.23 -4.95 13.92
N ASP A 262 9.10 -5.57 14.26
CA ASP A 262 8.95 -7.02 14.26
C ASP A 262 8.79 -7.63 12.85
N ILE A 263 8.51 -6.82 11.83
CA ILE A 263 8.41 -7.26 10.43
C ILE A 263 9.59 -6.81 9.55
N VAL A 264 10.50 -6.00 10.10
CA VAL A 264 11.69 -5.51 9.40
C VAL A 264 12.93 -6.29 9.82
N SER A 265 13.88 -6.49 8.89
CA SER A 265 15.14 -7.19 9.15
C SER A 265 16.03 -6.39 10.09
N THR A 266 16.58 -7.03 11.11
CA THR A 266 17.59 -6.43 11.98
C THR A 266 18.96 -6.29 11.32
N VAL A 267 19.13 -6.82 10.10
CA VAL A 267 20.38 -6.76 9.35
C VAL A 267 20.60 -5.38 8.71
N ASP A 268 19.54 -4.80 8.16
CA ASP A 268 19.59 -3.51 7.45
C ASP A 268 18.52 -2.51 7.93
N TYR A 269 17.60 -2.95 8.77
CA TYR A 269 16.47 -2.18 9.28
C TYR A 269 15.60 -1.57 8.18
N PHE A 270 15.53 -2.21 7.02
CA PHE A 270 14.79 -1.70 5.84
C PHE A 270 14.02 -2.79 5.10
N HIS A 271 14.67 -3.92 4.77
CA HIS A 271 13.94 -4.96 4.07
C HIS A 271 13.09 -5.80 5.03
N PRO A 272 11.96 -6.36 4.59
CA PRO A 272 11.16 -7.25 5.40
C PRO A 272 11.94 -8.49 5.87
N ASN A 273 11.81 -8.83 7.15
CA ASN A 273 12.29 -10.12 7.67
C ASN A 273 11.34 -11.26 7.25
N VAL A 274 11.55 -12.49 7.72
CA VAL A 274 10.67 -13.64 7.40
C VAL A 274 9.19 -13.35 7.73
N ARG A 275 8.91 -12.72 8.87
CA ARG A 275 7.55 -12.34 9.27
C ARG A 275 6.99 -11.23 8.38
N GLY A 276 7.81 -10.26 7.98
CA GLY A 276 7.42 -9.25 7.01
C GLY A 276 7.12 -9.83 5.63
N GLN A 277 7.92 -10.79 5.15
CA GLN A 277 7.63 -11.53 3.91
C GLN A 277 6.29 -12.29 4.03
N ALA A 278 6.03 -12.94 5.16
CA ALA A 278 4.76 -13.62 5.41
C ALA A 278 3.56 -12.65 5.42
N PHE A 279 3.76 -11.49 6.03
CA PHE A 279 2.76 -10.42 6.08
C PHE A 279 2.44 -9.89 4.68
N LEU A 280 3.46 -9.66 3.85
CA LEU A 280 3.27 -9.23 2.47
C LEU A 280 2.51 -10.28 1.63
N ALA A 281 2.87 -11.56 1.78
CA ALA A 281 2.15 -12.65 1.13
C ALA A 281 0.67 -12.68 1.52
N GLY A 282 0.37 -12.43 2.81
CA GLY A 282 -1.00 -12.37 3.33
C GLY A 282 -1.82 -11.22 2.74
N ILE A 283 -1.24 -10.03 2.61
CA ILE A 283 -1.93 -8.87 2.02
C ILE A 283 -2.30 -9.14 0.56
N LEU A 284 -1.37 -9.61 -0.27
CA LEU A 284 -1.65 -9.82 -1.69
C LEU A 284 -2.50 -11.05 -1.97
N TRP A 285 -2.49 -12.05 -1.07
CA TRP A 285 -3.47 -13.14 -1.10
C TRP A 285 -4.89 -12.63 -0.86
N GLY A 286 -5.04 -11.59 -0.04
CA GLY A 286 -6.32 -10.98 0.32
C GLY A 286 -6.90 -11.53 1.64
N PRO A 287 -7.98 -10.90 2.14
CA PRO A 287 -8.59 -11.24 3.43
C PRO A 287 -9.39 -12.55 3.40
N GLU A 288 -9.70 -13.06 2.21
CA GLU A 288 -10.42 -14.32 2.02
C GLU A 288 -9.50 -15.51 2.28
N ALA A 289 -10.05 -16.59 2.83
CA ALA A 289 -9.30 -17.83 3.02
C ALA A 289 -8.79 -18.38 1.68
N VAL A 290 -9.66 -18.33 0.65
CA VAL A 290 -9.35 -18.65 -0.74
C VAL A 290 -9.93 -17.54 -1.62
N PRO A 291 -9.10 -16.69 -2.23
CA PRO A 291 -9.60 -15.63 -3.09
C PRO A 291 -10.18 -16.20 -4.38
N ALA A 292 -11.17 -15.52 -4.95
CA ALA A 292 -11.89 -15.99 -6.14
C ALA A 292 -10.97 -16.37 -7.32
N TRP A 293 -9.83 -15.67 -7.48
CA TRP A 293 -8.85 -15.94 -8.53
C TRP A 293 -8.07 -17.24 -8.31
N ALA A 294 -7.95 -17.72 -7.07
CA ALA A 294 -7.19 -18.92 -6.69
C ALA A 294 -8.08 -20.16 -6.51
N ALA A 295 -9.41 -20.00 -6.60
CA ALA A 295 -10.35 -21.09 -6.39
C ALA A 295 -10.22 -22.16 -7.51
N PRO A 296 -10.21 -23.47 -7.18
CA PRO A 296 -10.12 -24.52 -8.18
C PRO A 296 -11.29 -24.45 -9.18
N ALA A 297 -10.97 -24.48 -10.47
CA ALA A 297 -11.95 -24.53 -11.55
C ALA A 297 -12.76 -25.83 -11.44
N GLY A 298 -13.98 -25.74 -10.94
CA GLY A 298 -14.84 -26.90 -10.67
C GLY A 298 -15.58 -26.86 -9.35
N THR A 299 -15.35 -25.86 -8.50
CA THR A 299 -16.23 -25.61 -7.34
C THR A 299 -17.46 -24.84 -7.84
N PRO A 300 -18.64 -25.47 -8.05
CA PRO A 300 -19.85 -24.70 -8.30
C PRO A 300 -20.08 -23.81 -7.08
N THR A 301 -20.15 -22.50 -7.29
CA THR A 301 -20.75 -21.58 -6.32
C THR A 301 -22.09 -22.18 -5.94
N ALA A 302 -22.22 -22.69 -4.72
CA ALA A 302 -23.42 -23.39 -4.29
C ALA A 302 -24.62 -22.45 -4.40
N THR A 303 -25.43 -22.62 -5.44
CA THR A 303 -26.75 -22.02 -5.53
C THR A 303 -27.53 -22.50 -4.32
N PRO A 304 -27.96 -21.62 -3.39
CA PRO A 304 -28.67 -22.07 -2.20
C PRO A 304 -29.92 -22.84 -2.63
N THR A 305 -29.96 -24.13 -2.31
CA THR A 305 -31.11 -24.99 -2.56
C THR A 305 -32.24 -24.54 -1.62
N PRO A 306 -33.45 -24.21 -2.11
CA PRO A 306 -34.55 -23.80 -1.25
C PRO A 306 -34.92 -24.97 -0.33
N THR A 307 -34.68 -24.81 0.98
CA THR A 307 -35.03 -25.80 1.98
C THR A 307 -36.54 -25.85 2.16
N ALA A 308 -37.10 -27.05 2.09
CA ALA A 308 -38.53 -27.32 2.18
C ALA A 308 -39.15 -26.84 3.50
N THR A 309 -40.33 -26.23 3.40
CA THR A 309 -41.18 -25.76 4.50
C THR A 309 -41.53 -26.90 5.45
N ALA A 310 -41.03 -26.85 6.69
CA ALA A 310 -41.42 -27.78 7.74
C ALA A 310 -42.83 -27.46 8.27
N THR A 311 -43.70 -28.47 8.25
CA THR A 311 -45.06 -28.48 8.79
C THR A 311 -45.07 -28.34 10.31
N ALA A 312 -46.02 -27.53 10.82
CA ALA A 312 -46.22 -27.25 12.24
C ALA A 312 -46.46 -28.51 13.09
N THR A 313 -45.81 -28.60 14.25
CA THR A 313 -46.09 -29.61 15.31
C THR A 313 -46.29 -28.91 16.65
N ALA A 314 -47.18 -29.49 17.46
CA ALA A 314 -48.00 -28.92 18.51
C ALA A 314 -47.29 -28.40 19.79
N THR A 315 -48.01 -27.48 20.44
CA THR A 315 -47.79 -26.77 21.70
C THR A 315 -47.62 -27.70 22.92
N PRO A 316 -46.66 -27.42 23.85
CA PRO A 316 -46.75 -27.91 25.21
C PRO A 316 -47.26 -26.83 26.19
N MET A 317 -47.96 -27.36 27.19
CA MET A 317 -48.80 -26.73 28.20
C MET A 317 -48.00 -26.03 29.33
N ALA A 318 -48.63 -25.01 29.91
CA ALA A 318 -48.09 -24.09 30.91
C ALA A 318 -47.57 -24.76 32.21
N THR A 319 -46.52 -24.19 32.81
CA THR A 319 -46.08 -24.47 34.19
C THR A 319 -45.91 -23.16 34.98
N ALA A 320 -46.15 -23.25 36.28
CA ALA A 320 -46.64 -22.21 37.19
C ALA A 320 -45.74 -21.00 37.50
N THR A 321 -46.43 -19.89 37.76
CA THR A 321 -45.96 -18.58 38.24
C THR A 321 -45.45 -18.62 39.70
N PRO A 322 -44.21 -18.17 39.98
CA PRO A 322 -43.82 -17.81 41.35
C PRO A 322 -44.19 -16.36 41.71
N THR A 323 -44.54 -16.20 42.99
CA THR A 323 -45.13 -15.05 43.69
C THR A 323 -44.16 -13.86 43.83
N PRO A 324 -44.64 -12.58 43.77
CA PRO A 324 -43.79 -11.40 43.90
C PRO A 324 -43.33 -11.17 45.37
N THR A 325 -42.03 -10.89 45.53
CA THR A 325 -41.41 -10.48 46.81
C THR A 325 -41.41 -8.94 46.93
N ALA A 326 -41.60 -8.46 48.16
CA ALA A 326 -41.94 -7.08 48.54
C ALA A 326 -40.96 -5.98 48.10
N ALA A 327 -41.55 -4.81 47.83
CA ALA A 327 -40.88 -3.57 47.46
C ALA A 327 -40.12 -2.92 48.64
N PRO A 328 -38.87 -2.46 48.47
CA PRO A 328 -38.24 -1.54 49.40
C PRO A 328 -38.69 -0.08 49.15
N THR A 329 -38.80 0.61 50.28
CA THR A 329 -39.35 1.94 50.56
C THR A 329 -38.64 3.09 49.82
N ALA A 330 -39.42 4.11 49.44
CA ALA A 330 -38.94 5.34 48.80
C ALA A 330 -37.89 6.07 49.67
N THR A 331 -36.71 6.31 49.08
CA THR A 331 -35.65 7.15 49.67
C THR A 331 -35.78 8.59 49.13
N ALA A 332 -35.55 9.56 50.02
CA ALA A 332 -35.88 10.97 49.89
C ALA A 332 -35.36 11.68 48.62
N THR A 333 -36.22 12.55 48.08
CA THR A 333 -35.95 13.53 47.02
C THR A 333 -34.81 14.48 47.42
N PRO A 334 -33.70 14.56 46.66
CA PRO A 334 -32.74 15.64 46.84
C PRO A 334 -33.33 16.97 46.33
N THR A 335 -33.19 17.98 47.17
CA THR A 335 -33.62 19.37 47.00
C THR A 335 -32.99 20.01 45.75
N ALA A 336 -33.77 20.84 45.05
CA ALA A 336 -33.34 21.59 43.88
C ALA A 336 -32.07 22.41 44.16
N THR A 337 -31.02 22.17 43.36
CA THR A 337 -29.80 22.98 43.35
C THR A 337 -30.09 24.29 42.61
N ALA A 338 -29.64 25.41 43.17
CA ALA A 338 -29.89 26.76 42.68
C ALA A 338 -29.40 26.96 41.23
N THR A 339 -30.27 27.57 40.42
CA THR A 339 -29.98 28.06 39.07
C THR A 339 -28.81 29.06 39.11
N PRO A 340 -27.73 28.88 38.34
CA PRO A 340 -26.68 29.88 38.25
C PRO A 340 -27.21 31.16 37.60
N THR A 341 -26.88 32.30 38.21
CA THR A 341 -27.18 33.65 37.74
C THR A 341 -26.52 33.90 36.37
N PRO A 342 -27.20 34.54 35.40
CA PRO A 342 -26.64 34.78 34.07
C PRO A 342 -25.37 35.65 34.17
N THR A 343 -24.27 35.12 33.60
CA THR A 343 -23.01 35.84 33.45
C THR A 343 -23.18 37.02 32.48
N ALA A 344 -22.62 38.17 32.83
CA ALA A 344 -22.74 39.42 32.08
C ALA A 344 -22.30 39.27 30.61
N THR A 345 -23.14 39.79 29.72
CA THR A 345 -22.88 39.95 28.29
C THR A 345 -21.55 40.68 28.06
N PRO A 346 -20.62 40.15 27.24
CA PRO A 346 -19.39 40.86 26.92
C PRO A 346 -19.71 42.15 26.17
N THR A 347 -19.17 43.26 26.68
CA THR A 347 -19.23 44.58 26.05
C THR A 347 -18.52 44.53 24.69
N ALA A 348 -19.16 45.07 23.65
CA ALA A 348 -18.60 45.13 22.31
C ALA A 348 -17.20 45.76 22.31
N THR A 349 -16.21 44.99 21.87
CA THR A 349 -14.84 45.48 21.68
C THR A 349 -14.83 46.41 20.46
N ALA A 350 -14.23 47.59 20.61
CA ALA A 350 -14.18 48.61 19.56
C ALA A 350 -13.60 48.04 18.25
N THR A 351 -14.31 48.29 17.16
CA THR A 351 -13.89 48.01 15.78
C THR A 351 -12.52 48.64 15.52
N PRO A 352 -11.50 47.88 15.09
CA PRO A 352 -10.22 48.45 14.71
C PRO A 352 -10.41 49.40 13.51
N THR A 353 -9.90 50.62 13.64
CA THR A 353 -9.86 51.61 12.57
C THR A 353 -9.08 51.05 11.38
N PRO A 354 -9.56 51.19 10.13
CA PRO A 354 -8.86 50.66 8.96
C PRO A 354 -7.44 51.23 8.89
N THR A 355 -6.45 50.34 8.88
CA THR A 355 -5.05 50.70 8.64
C THR A 355 -4.93 51.14 7.18
N ALA A 356 -4.28 52.28 6.95
CA ALA A 356 -4.12 52.86 5.61
C ALA A 356 -3.49 51.84 4.65
N THR A 357 -4.14 51.65 3.50
CA THR A 357 -3.65 50.85 2.38
C THR A 357 -2.26 51.33 1.98
N PRO A 358 -1.23 50.44 1.92
CA PRO A 358 0.09 50.84 1.45
C PRO A 358 -0.01 51.32 0.00
N THR A 359 0.52 52.51 -0.26
CA THR A 359 0.64 53.09 -1.60
C THR A 359 1.45 52.13 -2.48
N PRO A 360 1.02 51.82 -3.72
CA PRO A 360 1.76 50.92 -4.60
C PRO A 360 3.18 51.47 -4.82
N THR A 361 4.18 50.66 -4.46
CA THR A 361 5.58 50.95 -4.76
C THR A 361 5.77 50.78 -6.26
N ALA A 362 6.36 51.78 -6.92
CA ALA A 362 6.57 51.80 -8.36
C ALA A 362 7.31 50.53 -8.82
N THR A 363 6.70 49.83 -9.77
CA THR A 363 7.30 48.69 -10.48
C THR A 363 8.63 49.13 -11.10
N PRO A 364 9.77 48.48 -10.81
CA PRO A 364 11.02 48.79 -11.48
C PRO A 364 10.88 48.53 -12.99
N LEU A 365 11.33 49.50 -13.78
CA LEU A 365 11.39 49.44 -15.24
C LEU A 365 12.21 48.19 -15.67
N PRO A 366 11.78 47.42 -16.68
CA PRO A 366 12.52 46.23 -17.12
C PRO A 366 13.92 46.62 -17.60
N THR A 367 14.92 45.96 -17.01
CA THR A 367 16.32 46.04 -17.43
C THR A 367 16.44 45.56 -18.87
N ALA A 368 17.11 46.35 -19.71
CA ALA A 368 17.31 46.04 -21.13
C ALA A 368 17.98 44.67 -21.32
N THR A 369 17.35 43.82 -22.12
CA THR A 369 17.87 42.53 -22.57
C THR A 369 19.21 42.73 -23.29
N PRO A 370 20.30 42.04 -22.91
CA PRO A 370 21.56 42.14 -23.65
C PRO A 370 21.39 41.61 -25.07
N THR A 371 21.77 42.44 -26.05
CA THR A 371 21.81 42.10 -27.47
C THR A 371 22.75 40.90 -27.70
N PRO A 372 22.33 39.83 -28.40
CA PRO A 372 23.21 38.70 -28.69
C PRO A 372 24.37 39.14 -29.58
N THR A 373 25.59 38.81 -29.14
CA THR A 373 26.83 39.01 -29.91
C THR A 373 26.80 38.10 -31.15
N ALA A 374 27.11 38.67 -32.32
CA ALA A 374 27.11 37.96 -33.58
C ALA A 374 28.10 36.79 -33.58
N THR A 375 27.58 35.59 -33.83
CA THR A 375 28.32 34.36 -34.07
C THR A 375 29.15 34.52 -35.36
N SER A 376 30.47 34.33 -35.25
CA SER A 376 31.39 34.30 -36.38
C SER A 376 31.03 33.16 -37.34
N ALA A 377 30.96 33.49 -38.64
CA ALA A 377 30.65 32.57 -39.72
C ALA A 377 31.73 31.49 -39.90
N PRO A 378 31.35 30.25 -40.29
CA PRO A 378 32.30 29.15 -40.40
C PRO A 378 33.20 29.27 -41.63
N SER A 379 34.43 28.78 -41.42
CA SER A 379 35.51 28.59 -42.38
C SER A 379 35.07 27.81 -43.63
N ALA A 380 35.39 28.36 -44.81
CA ALA A 380 35.33 27.64 -46.08
C ALA A 380 36.69 27.03 -46.43
N THR A 381 36.58 25.76 -46.85
CA THR A 381 37.50 24.75 -47.36
C THR A 381 38.58 25.23 -48.36
N PRO A 382 39.78 24.59 -48.42
CA PRO A 382 40.95 25.05 -49.19
C PRO A 382 40.93 24.64 -50.68
N THR A 383 42.04 24.96 -51.37
CA THR A 383 42.48 24.66 -52.78
C THR A 383 42.19 25.81 -53.76
N ALA A 384 43.08 26.29 -54.65
CA ALA A 384 44.32 25.78 -55.23
C ALA A 384 45.30 26.94 -55.56
N THR A 385 46.60 26.61 -55.59
CA THR A 385 47.69 27.44 -56.15
C THR A 385 47.52 27.61 -57.67
N PRO A 386 47.76 28.82 -58.21
CA PRO A 386 48.79 28.93 -59.23
C PRO A 386 49.76 30.11 -59.05
N GLU A 387 50.85 29.97 -59.80
CA GLU A 387 52.13 30.67 -59.89
C GLU A 387 52.05 32.08 -60.58
N PRO A 388 53.16 32.79 -60.86
CA PRO A 388 53.39 34.18 -60.45
C PRO A 388 53.25 35.20 -61.61
N ALA A 389 52.96 36.46 -61.31
CA ALA A 389 53.32 37.56 -62.21
C ALA A 389 53.37 38.91 -61.49
N ASP A 390 54.54 39.52 -61.59
CA ASP A 390 54.83 40.94 -61.75
C ASP A 390 54.38 41.98 -60.70
N SER A 391 55.43 42.52 -60.06
CA SER A 391 55.59 43.88 -59.53
C SER A 391 54.65 44.91 -60.17
N PRO A 392 53.99 45.80 -59.39
CA PRO A 392 54.61 47.11 -59.15
C PRO A 392 54.32 47.79 -57.79
N VAL A 393 55.36 48.54 -57.35
CA VAL A 393 55.34 49.92 -56.78
C VAL A 393 54.91 50.12 -55.32
N PRO A 394 55.72 50.84 -54.51
CA PRO A 394 55.47 51.06 -53.08
C PRO A 394 54.45 52.19 -52.84
N THR A 395 53.56 52.00 -51.89
CA THR A 395 52.69 53.07 -51.39
C THR A 395 52.71 53.14 -49.86
N ALA A 396 53.21 54.29 -49.38
CA ALA A 396 53.13 54.92 -48.06
C ALA A 396 52.79 54.08 -46.81
N THR A 397 53.78 53.98 -45.93
CA THR A 397 53.64 53.66 -44.49
C THR A 397 52.74 54.69 -43.79
N PRO A 398 51.60 54.31 -43.18
CA PRO A 398 50.88 55.19 -42.28
C PRO A 398 51.61 55.33 -40.94
N ALA A 399 51.60 56.56 -40.43
CA ALA A 399 52.27 57.03 -39.22
C ALA A 399 51.76 56.34 -37.92
N PRO A 400 52.61 56.22 -36.87
CA PRO A 400 52.24 55.54 -35.63
C PRO A 400 51.12 56.27 -34.89
N THR A 401 50.09 55.50 -34.52
CA THR A 401 48.98 55.92 -33.67
C THR A 401 49.50 56.24 -32.26
N ALA A 402 49.05 57.37 -31.70
CA ALA A 402 49.45 57.85 -30.38
C ALA A 402 49.13 56.83 -29.26
N ALA A 403 50.08 56.66 -28.35
CA ALA A 403 49.94 55.82 -27.16
C ALA A 403 48.84 56.36 -26.23
N PRO A 404 48.04 55.48 -25.59
CA PRO A 404 47.03 55.92 -24.63
C PRO A 404 47.65 56.54 -23.38
N SER A 405 47.07 57.66 -22.95
CA SER A 405 47.38 58.40 -21.72
C SER A 405 47.08 57.55 -20.47
N PRO A 406 47.87 57.63 -19.38
CA PRO A 406 47.67 56.82 -18.19
C PRO A 406 46.34 57.14 -17.51
N THR A 407 45.53 56.09 -17.29
CA THR A 407 44.30 56.14 -16.52
C THR A 407 44.61 56.44 -15.06
N ALA A 408 43.91 57.41 -14.47
CA ALA A 408 44.07 57.78 -13.07
C ALA A 408 43.74 56.60 -12.14
N THR A 409 44.69 56.25 -11.27
CA THR A 409 44.53 55.25 -10.20
C THR A 409 43.45 55.73 -9.23
N ALA A 410 42.36 54.97 -9.10
CA ALA A 410 41.32 55.24 -8.12
C ALA A 410 41.86 55.02 -6.70
N THR A 411 41.72 56.04 -5.86
CA THR A 411 41.95 55.99 -4.41
C THR A 411 41.10 54.89 -3.76
N PRO A 412 41.65 54.01 -2.91
CA PRO A 412 40.88 52.98 -2.25
C PRO A 412 39.82 53.60 -1.32
N ALA A 413 38.58 53.12 -1.43
CA ALA A 413 37.48 53.51 -0.56
C ALA A 413 37.76 53.08 0.90
N PRO A 414 37.31 53.85 1.91
CA PRO A 414 37.55 53.52 3.31
C PRO A 414 36.94 52.16 3.67
N THR A 415 37.73 51.33 4.34
CA THR A 415 37.32 50.04 4.88
C THR A 415 36.12 50.23 5.82
N ALA A 416 35.01 49.56 5.53
CA ALA A 416 33.82 49.60 6.37
C ALA A 416 34.15 49.05 7.78
N THR A 417 33.87 49.86 8.80
CA THR A 417 33.91 49.45 10.21
C THR A 417 33.01 48.22 10.42
N PRO A 418 33.48 47.17 11.13
CA PRO A 418 32.67 45.97 11.34
C PRO A 418 31.39 46.32 12.10
N THR A 419 30.25 46.00 11.50
CA THR A 419 28.92 46.06 12.13
C THR A 419 28.92 45.19 13.38
N PRO A 420 28.49 45.68 14.56
CA PRO A 420 28.43 44.88 15.77
C PRO A 420 27.52 43.66 15.56
N THR A 421 28.01 42.49 15.95
CA THR A 421 27.26 41.24 15.95
C THR A 421 25.94 41.43 16.71
N PRO A 422 24.77 41.11 16.11
CA PRO A 422 23.50 41.27 16.80
C PRO A 422 23.47 40.37 18.04
N THR A 423 23.19 40.97 19.19
CA THR A 423 22.87 40.26 20.43
C THR A 423 21.79 39.21 20.15
N PRO A 424 21.98 37.93 20.54
CA PRO A 424 20.97 36.90 20.30
C PRO A 424 19.65 37.32 20.95
N ALA A 425 18.60 37.37 20.12
CA ALA A 425 17.23 37.56 20.60
C ALA A 425 16.88 36.45 21.61
N PRO A 426 16.09 36.74 22.65
CA PRO A 426 15.70 35.72 23.63
C PRO A 426 15.08 34.54 22.90
N THR A 427 15.65 33.36 23.16
CA THR A 427 15.20 32.08 22.62
C THR A 427 13.70 31.97 22.87
N ARG A 428 12.89 31.99 21.80
CA ARG A 428 11.46 31.74 21.92
C ARG A 428 11.32 30.35 22.52
N THR A 429 10.70 30.28 23.70
CA THR A 429 10.23 29.02 24.27
C THR A 429 9.48 28.26 23.18
N PRO A 430 9.84 27.01 22.85
CA PRO A 430 9.19 26.28 21.78
C PRO A 430 7.69 26.26 22.07
N THR A 431 6.91 26.77 21.13
CA THR A 431 5.46 26.55 21.14
C THR A 431 5.26 25.04 21.14
N PRO A 432 4.55 24.47 22.13
CA PRO A 432 4.35 23.03 22.19
C PRO A 432 3.77 22.57 20.85
N THR A 433 4.47 21.65 20.19
CA THR A 433 3.94 20.95 19.02
C THR A 433 2.60 20.36 19.44
N PRO A 434 1.48 20.62 18.73
CA PRO A 434 0.21 20.01 19.08
C PRO A 434 0.44 18.49 19.12
N ALA A 435 0.09 17.89 20.26
CA ALA A 435 0.25 16.47 20.47
C ALA A 435 -0.44 15.73 19.33
N ARG A 436 0.23 14.72 18.76
CA ARG A 436 -0.38 13.85 17.75
C ARG A 436 -1.66 13.27 18.34
N ASP A 437 -2.76 13.46 17.63
CA ASP A 437 -4.03 12.86 18.04
C ASP A 437 -3.94 11.35 17.92
N THR A 438 -4.06 10.67 19.05
CA THR A 438 -4.10 9.20 19.15
C THR A 438 -5.45 8.70 19.67
N THR A 439 -6.43 9.61 19.80
CA THR A 439 -7.73 9.29 20.39
C THR A 439 -8.64 8.80 19.27
N ALA A 440 -9.06 7.54 19.35
CA ALA A 440 -10.04 7.03 18.41
C ALA A 440 -11.42 7.67 18.67
N PRO A 441 -12.16 8.07 17.61
CA PRO A 441 -13.49 8.63 17.77
C PRO A 441 -14.47 7.56 18.26
N THR A 442 -15.42 7.93 19.12
CA THR A 442 -16.46 7.00 19.56
C THR A 442 -17.66 7.02 18.62
N SER A 443 -18.37 5.90 18.55
CA SER A 443 -19.60 5.80 17.77
C SER A 443 -20.60 4.83 18.38
N ARG A 444 -21.88 5.03 18.08
CA ARG A 444 -22.99 4.19 18.54
C ARG A 444 -24.06 4.07 17.47
N ILE A 445 -24.45 2.84 17.17
CA ILE A 445 -25.59 2.56 16.29
C ILE A 445 -26.90 2.91 17.04
N THR A 446 -27.75 3.71 16.39
CA THR A 446 -29.06 4.13 16.91
C THR A 446 -30.22 3.44 16.21
N SER A 447 -30.01 2.91 15.01
CA SER A 447 -30.99 2.11 14.28
C SER A 447 -30.30 1.14 13.31
N PRO A 448 -30.80 -0.10 13.16
CA PRO A 448 -31.87 -0.74 13.94
C PRO A 448 -31.49 -0.91 15.42
N THR A 449 -32.47 -1.10 16.30
CA THR A 449 -32.22 -1.47 17.70
C THR A 449 -31.87 -2.96 17.80
N ALA A 450 -31.15 -3.35 18.85
CA ALA A 450 -30.76 -4.74 19.05
C ALA A 450 -31.99 -5.68 19.08
N GLY A 451 -31.89 -6.79 18.35
CA GLY A 451 -32.97 -7.77 18.16
C GLY A 451 -33.96 -7.42 17.04
N SER A 452 -33.79 -6.30 16.35
CA SER A 452 -34.64 -5.93 15.22
C SER A 452 -34.54 -6.94 14.07
N THR A 453 -35.67 -7.19 13.43
CA THR A 453 -35.74 -7.96 12.18
C THR A 453 -35.83 -7.01 10.98
N VAL A 454 -35.02 -7.23 9.95
CA VAL A 454 -34.96 -6.39 8.74
C VAL A 454 -35.20 -7.22 7.47
N VAL A 455 -35.99 -6.67 6.54
CA VAL A 455 -36.38 -7.31 5.27
C VAL A 455 -36.34 -6.30 4.12
N GLY A 456 -35.83 -6.72 2.97
CA GLY A 456 -35.77 -5.92 1.74
C GLY A 456 -34.69 -4.84 1.80
N THR A 457 -35.01 -3.70 2.41
CA THR A 457 -34.12 -2.55 2.54
C THR A 457 -34.16 -2.03 3.97
N THR A 458 -33.00 -1.77 4.57
CA THR A 458 -32.89 -1.19 5.90
C THR A 458 -31.93 -0.02 5.89
N THR A 459 -32.14 0.93 6.80
CA THR A 459 -31.25 2.08 6.98
C THR A 459 -30.54 1.94 8.32
N LEU A 460 -29.23 1.73 8.25
CA LEU A 460 -28.35 1.78 9.41
C LEU A 460 -28.09 3.24 9.77
N VAL A 461 -28.25 3.59 11.03
CA VAL A 461 -28.03 4.93 11.56
C VAL A 461 -27.08 4.84 12.75
N ALA A 462 -26.04 5.66 12.74
CA ALA A 462 -25.12 5.80 13.86
C ALA A 462 -24.91 7.28 14.21
N VAL A 463 -24.60 7.53 15.47
CA VAL A 463 -24.01 8.80 15.93
C VAL A 463 -22.55 8.56 16.22
N ALA A 464 -21.71 9.56 15.95
CA ALA A 464 -20.28 9.52 16.23
C ALA A 464 -19.82 10.90 16.68
N ASP A 465 -18.66 10.95 17.30
CA ASP A 465 -18.05 12.19 17.78
C ASP A 465 -17.73 13.14 16.62
N ALA A 466 -17.65 14.44 16.92
CA ALA A 466 -17.54 15.51 15.90
C ALA A 466 -16.23 15.48 15.09
N ASP A 467 -15.21 14.80 15.60
CA ASP A 467 -13.91 14.53 14.98
C ASP A 467 -13.94 13.39 13.94
N THR A 468 -15.05 12.65 13.83
CA THR A 468 -15.21 11.56 12.86
C THR A 468 -15.22 12.09 11.43
N ALA A 469 -14.23 11.69 10.63
CA ALA A 469 -14.11 12.01 9.22
C ALA A 469 -14.83 10.99 8.30
N SER A 470 -14.91 9.72 8.73
CA SER A 470 -15.58 8.65 7.99
C SER A 470 -16.20 7.62 8.92
N LEU A 471 -17.35 7.06 8.53
CA LEU A 471 -18.00 5.96 9.25
C LEU A 471 -18.40 4.83 8.31
N VAL A 472 -18.02 3.60 8.66
CA VAL A 472 -18.30 2.39 7.87
C VAL A 472 -19.01 1.36 8.74
N PHE A 473 -20.10 0.78 8.23
CA PHE A 473 -20.80 -0.32 8.89
C PHE A 473 -20.23 -1.67 8.45
N TRP A 474 -20.13 -2.59 9.41
CA TRP A 474 -19.60 -3.94 9.22
C TRP A 474 -20.49 -4.98 9.90
N THR A 475 -20.46 -6.20 9.37
CA THR A 475 -20.92 -7.38 10.11
C THR A 475 -19.88 -8.49 10.01
N GLY A 476 -19.37 -8.94 11.15
CA GLY A 476 -18.16 -9.77 11.18
C GLY A 476 -16.99 -9.10 10.45
N SER A 477 -16.41 -9.79 9.46
CA SER A 477 -15.40 -9.27 8.55
C SER A 477 -15.97 -8.62 7.27
N THR A 478 -17.29 -8.68 7.06
CA THR A 478 -17.95 -8.18 5.86
C THR A 478 -18.26 -6.70 5.99
N ARG A 479 -17.74 -5.90 5.07
CA ARG A 479 -18.09 -4.47 4.98
C ARG A 479 -19.50 -4.32 4.41
N ILE A 480 -20.41 -3.70 5.16
CA ILE A 480 -21.77 -3.39 4.69
C ILE A 480 -21.72 -2.16 3.77
N GLY A 481 -20.97 -1.12 4.16
CA GLY A 481 -20.76 0.07 3.33
C GLY A 481 -20.37 1.31 4.14
N THR A 482 -20.01 2.38 3.43
CA THR A 482 -19.70 3.69 4.05
C THR A 482 -20.98 4.50 4.22
N ALA A 483 -21.21 4.99 5.43
CA ALA A 483 -22.33 5.86 5.75
C ALA A 483 -22.08 7.29 5.26
N LYS A 484 -23.14 8.01 4.93
CA LYS A 484 -23.10 9.46 4.66
C LYS A 484 -23.59 10.22 5.88
N GLN A 485 -22.89 11.28 6.26
CA GLN A 485 -23.35 12.18 7.31
C GLN A 485 -24.54 13.00 6.79
N ALA A 486 -25.65 12.97 7.52
CA ALA A 486 -26.83 13.77 7.26
C ALA A 486 -26.73 15.13 7.97
N ALA A 487 -27.58 16.08 7.57
CA ALA A 487 -27.60 17.44 8.16
C ALA A 487 -27.94 17.46 9.66
N ASP A 488 -28.55 16.39 10.19
CA ASP A 488 -28.84 16.19 11.61
C ASP A 488 -27.62 15.66 12.41
N GLY A 489 -26.46 15.52 11.76
CA GLY A 489 -25.21 15.02 12.37
C GLY A 489 -25.12 13.49 12.44
N THR A 490 -26.17 12.76 12.06
CA THR A 490 -26.16 11.29 12.08
C THR A 490 -25.56 10.70 10.80
N TRP A 491 -24.95 9.53 10.92
CA TRP A 491 -24.38 8.78 9.81
C TRP A 491 -25.37 7.72 9.33
N LYS A 492 -25.80 7.80 8.07
CA LYS A 492 -26.83 6.93 7.49
C LYS A 492 -26.31 6.11 6.33
N LEU A 493 -26.65 4.82 6.31
CA LEU A 493 -26.44 3.93 5.18
C LEU A 493 -27.71 3.14 4.91
N THR A 494 -28.32 3.33 3.74
CA THR A 494 -29.42 2.48 3.26
C THR A 494 -28.84 1.31 2.47
N VAL A 495 -29.19 0.09 2.86
CA VAL A 495 -28.65 -1.14 2.29
C VAL A 495 -29.76 -2.16 2.03
N SER A 496 -29.64 -2.91 0.93
CA SER A 496 -30.52 -4.05 0.67
C SER A 496 -30.08 -5.27 1.48
N THR A 497 -31.04 -5.93 2.12
CA THR A 497 -30.78 -7.17 2.87
C THR A 497 -30.55 -8.37 1.95
N LYS A 498 -30.81 -8.24 0.63
CA LYS A 498 -30.69 -9.33 -0.35
C LYS A 498 -29.28 -9.91 -0.46
N GLY A 499 -28.25 -9.11 -0.15
CA GLY A 499 -26.84 -9.52 -0.18
C GLY A 499 -26.34 -10.20 1.10
N PHE A 500 -27.19 -10.34 2.13
CA PHE A 500 -26.79 -10.88 3.42
C PHE A 500 -27.50 -12.23 3.68
N PRO A 501 -26.79 -13.24 4.22
CA PRO A 501 -27.41 -14.49 4.64
C PRO A 501 -28.57 -14.25 5.62
N LYS A 502 -29.62 -15.09 5.57
CA LYS A 502 -30.67 -15.04 6.59
C LYS A 502 -30.12 -15.46 7.95
N GLY A 503 -30.55 -14.81 9.02
CA GLY A 503 -30.08 -15.08 10.38
C GLY A 503 -29.62 -13.83 11.12
N GLU A 504 -29.06 -14.01 12.31
CA GLU A 504 -28.57 -12.91 13.14
C GLU A 504 -27.20 -12.41 12.64
N HIS A 505 -27.08 -11.09 12.52
CA HIS A 505 -25.86 -10.39 12.16
C HIS A 505 -25.48 -9.42 13.27
N GLN A 506 -24.22 -9.50 13.72
CA GLN A 506 -23.66 -8.53 14.65
C GLN A 506 -23.14 -7.34 13.85
N VAL A 507 -23.84 -6.21 13.91
CA VAL A 507 -23.48 -5.00 13.17
C VAL A 507 -22.67 -4.06 14.05
N VAL A 508 -21.54 -3.56 13.55
CA VAL A 508 -20.73 -2.54 14.21
C VAL A 508 -20.52 -1.34 13.29
N ALA A 509 -20.36 -0.16 13.88
CA ALA A 509 -19.91 1.05 13.20
C ALA A 509 -18.44 1.29 13.52
N LYS A 510 -17.61 1.48 12.49
CA LYS A 510 -16.21 1.91 12.62
C LYS A 510 -16.10 3.37 12.21
N ALA A 511 -15.84 4.24 13.17
CA ALA A 511 -15.60 5.67 12.96
C ALA A 511 -14.10 5.91 12.85
N THR A 512 -13.67 6.72 11.88
CA THR A 512 -12.26 7.09 11.68
C THR A 512 -12.15 8.60 11.62
N ASP A 513 -11.21 9.18 12.37
CA ASP A 513 -10.93 10.62 12.36
C ASP A 513 -9.99 11.01 11.20
N ALA A 514 -9.63 12.29 11.10
CA ALA A 514 -8.70 12.78 10.08
C ALA A 514 -7.24 12.37 10.34
N ALA A 515 -6.89 11.97 11.57
CA ALA A 515 -5.56 11.50 11.96
C ALA A 515 -5.37 9.99 11.70
N GLY A 516 -6.44 9.28 11.32
CA GLY A 516 -6.47 7.86 11.03
C GLY A 516 -6.75 6.96 12.24
N ASN A 517 -7.12 7.53 13.40
CA ASN A 517 -7.52 6.71 14.54
C ASN A 517 -8.92 6.14 14.29
N THR A 518 -9.11 4.85 14.56
CA THR A 518 -10.38 4.16 14.31
C THR A 518 -10.97 3.61 15.60
N GLY A 519 -12.20 4.02 15.93
CA GLY A 519 -13.00 3.47 17.02
C GLY A 519 -14.09 2.56 16.49
N THR A 520 -14.42 1.49 17.24
CA THR A 520 -15.49 0.55 16.89
C THR A 520 -16.60 0.62 17.92
N SER A 521 -17.85 0.74 17.48
CA SER A 521 -19.02 0.76 18.37
C SER A 521 -19.23 -0.61 19.04
N ALA A 522 -20.05 -0.62 20.09
CA ALA A 522 -20.66 -1.86 20.56
C ALA A 522 -21.45 -2.53 19.40
N PRO A 523 -21.44 -3.87 19.31
CA PRO A 523 -22.20 -4.59 18.30
C PRO A 523 -23.70 -4.51 18.58
N VAL A 524 -24.50 -4.43 17.51
CA VAL A 524 -25.96 -4.51 17.54
C VAL A 524 -26.38 -5.73 16.74
N ALA A 525 -27.02 -6.68 17.42
CA ALA A 525 -27.61 -7.86 16.80
C ALA A 525 -28.84 -7.48 15.96
N VAL A 526 -28.84 -7.82 14.67
CA VAL A 526 -29.93 -7.58 13.73
C VAL A 526 -30.22 -8.86 12.96
N THR A 527 -31.48 -9.28 12.90
CA THR A 527 -31.91 -10.49 12.19
C THR A 527 -32.34 -10.15 10.77
N VAL A 528 -31.68 -10.73 9.77
CA VAL A 528 -32.08 -10.61 8.36
C VAL A 528 -33.05 -11.74 8.01
N GLN A 529 -34.21 -11.40 7.42
CA GLN A 529 -35.26 -12.35 7.01
C GLN A 529 -35.53 -12.38 5.49
#